data_AF-A0A4P0A5N9-F1
#
_entry.id   AF-A0A4P0A5N9-F1
#
_cell.length_a   1.000
_cell.length_b   1.000
_cell.length_c   1.000
_cell.angle_alpha   90.00
_cell.angle_beta   90.00
_cell.angle_gamma   90.00
#
_symmetry.space_group_name_H-M   'P 1'
#
loop_
_entity.id
_entity.type
_entity.pdbx_description
1 polymer ?
#
loop_
_entity_poly.entity_id
_entity_poly.type
_entity_poly.pdbx_seq_one_letter_code
_entity_poly.pdbx_strand_id
1 'polypeptide(L)'
;MFASKNERKVHYSIRKFSVGVASVAVASLFMGSVVHATEREGSTPVATSSNKANKSQTEHMKAAEQVDEYINKMIQLDKRKHTQNLALNIKLSAIKTKYLRELNVLEEKSKKEELTSKTKKEIDAAFEQFNKDTLKPGEKVEEAQKKVEEAEKKAKDQKEEDHRNYPTITYKTLELEIAESDVEVKKAELELVKEEAKGSRNEEKIKKAKAEVESKKAEATKLEEIKTERKKAEEEAKRKAEAEEEVKDKLKKRTKRGALGEPATPDKKENDAKSSDSSVGEETLPSPSLKSEKKVAEAEKKVAEAEKKAKDQKEEDRRNYPTNTYKTLELEIAESDVKVKEAELELVKEEAKEPQNEEKIKQAKAKVESKKAEATRLEKIKTDRKKAEEAKRKVAEEDKVKEKPAEQPQPAPAPKPAPAPQPEKPAEQPKAEKPADQQAEEDYARRSEEEYNRLTQQQPPKAEKPAPAPQPEQPAPAPKTGWKQENGMWYFYNTDGSMATGWLQNNGSWYYLNANGSMATGWLQNNGSWYYLNANGSMATGWLQNNGSWYYLNANGSMATDWVKDGDTWYYLEASGAMKASQWFKVSDKWYYVNGSGALAVNTTVDSYRVNANGEWVN
;
A
#
# COMPACT_ATOMS: atom_id res chain seq x y z
N MET A 1 13.33 108.49 5.43
CA MET A 1 12.84 107.70 4.27
C MET A 1 11.95 106.58 4.79
N PHE A 2 10.94 106.17 4.00
CA PHE A 2 10.06 105.02 4.27
C PHE A 2 10.86 103.68 4.19
N ALA A 3 10.39 102.49 4.60
CA ALA A 3 9.01 102.01 4.81
C ALA A 3 8.89 100.89 5.88
N SER A 4 7.64 100.48 6.16
CA SER A 4 7.19 99.48 7.16
C SER A 4 6.90 98.09 6.58
N LYS A 5 6.95 97.05 7.43
CA LYS A 5 5.97 95.93 7.59
C LYS A 5 6.37 95.09 8.83
N ASN A 6 5.64 95.06 9.97
CA ASN A 6 4.35 94.40 10.29
C ASN A 6 4.31 92.87 9.97
N GLU A 7 3.79 91.95 10.81
CA GLU A 7 3.16 92.09 12.15
C GLU A 7 2.96 90.74 12.92
N ARG A 8 3.07 90.81 14.27
CA ARG A 8 2.29 90.15 15.36
C ARG A 8 1.93 88.63 15.44
N LYS A 9 2.08 88.14 16.69
CA LYS A 9 1.28 87.17 17.50
C LYS A 9 1.24 85.69 17.06
N VAL A 10 1.69 84.70 17.85
CA VAL A 10 1.36 84.28 19.24
C VAL A 10 -0.08 83.81 19.42
N HIS A 11 -0.29 82.52 19.74
CA HIS A 11 -1.20 82.03 20.79
C HIS A 11 -0.89 80.56 21.19
N TYR A 12 -0.92 80.27 22.49
CA TYR A 12 -0.81 78.92 23.08
C TYR A 12 -2.17 78.22 23.12
N SER A 13 -2.18 76.88 23.15
CA SER A 13 -3.18 76.13 23.94
C SER A 13 -2.65 74.75 24.39
N ILE A 14 -3.05 74.34 25.60
CA ILE A 14 -2.61 73.12 26.30
C ILE A 14 -3.76 72.13 26.36
N ARG A 15 -3.50 70.82 26.21
CA ARG A 15 -4.31 69.75 26.84
C ARG A 15 -3.50 68.48 27.10
N LYS A 16 -3.85 67.78 28.18
CA LYS A 16 -3.11 66.68 28.82
C LYS A 16 -3.55 65.29 28.32
N PHE A 17 -2.69 64.29 28.44
CA PHE A 17 -2.86 62.91 28.95
C PHE A 17 -1.48 62.22 28.75
N SER A 18 -0.92 61.28 29.53
CA SER A 18 -1.08 60.74 30.88
C SER A 18 -0.26 59.43 30.91
N VAL A 19 0.63 59.25 31.90
CA VAL A 19 1.14 57.96 32.44
C VAL A 19 1.83 56.96 31.50
N GLY A 20 3.03 56.50 31.89
CA GLY A 20 3.72 55.37 31.23
C GLY A 20 5.15 55.13 31.71
N VAL A 21 5.36 54.85 33.00
CA VAL A 21 6.68 54.53 33.55
C VAL A 21 7.16 53.17 33.04
N ALA A 22 8.29 53.15 32.34
CA ALA A 22 9.01 51.91 31.99
C ALA A 22 10.14 51.67 33.00
N SER A 23 9.88 50.81 33.99
CA SER A 23 10.88 50.42 35.00
C SER A 23 11.92 49.47 34.43
N VAL A 24 13.19 49.76 34.71
CA VAL A 24 14.33 48.87 34.49
C VAL A 24 14.29 47.70 35.48
N ALA A 25 14.46 46.46 35.01
CA ALA A 25 14.80 45.32 35.86
C ALA A 25 15.56 44.21 35.10
N VAL A 26 16.87 44.15 35.37
CA VAL A 26 17.72 42.93 35.43
C VAL A 26 17.71 41.94 34.24
N ALA A 27 18.75 42.04 33.42
CA ALA A 27 19.31 40.92 32.66
C ALA A 27 20.85 40.91 32.83
N SER A 28 21.31 40.45 34.00
CA SER A 28 22.75 40.40 34.34
C SER A 28 23.08 39.14 35.13
N LEU A 29 23.50 38.07 34.46
CA LEU A 29 24.24 36.98 35.10
C LEU A 29 25.07 36.18 34.07
N PHE A 30 26.32 35.89 34.42
CA PHE A 30 27.28 35.03 33.71
C PHE A 30 27.85 35.48 32.34
N MET A 31 28.72 36.50 32.39
CA MET A 31 30.06 36.35 31.79
C MET A 31 31.12 36.58 32.87
N GLY A 32 31.75 35.49 33.32
CA GLY A 32 32.90 35.54 34.20
C GLY A 32 34.20 35.45 33.39
N SER A 33 34.80 36.59 33.06
CA SER A 33 36.18 36.64 32.60
C SER A 33 36.86 37.89 33.17
N VAL A 34 37.59 37.69 34.27
CA VAL A 34 38.51 38.69 34.81
C VAL A 34 39.69 38.81 33.86
N VAL A 35 39.91 40.01 33.32
CA VAL A 35 41.15 40.36 32.62
C VAL A 35 41.80 41.51 33.39
N HIS A 36 43.00 41.27 33.91
CA HIS A 36 43.81 42.31 34.53
C HIS A 36 44.31 43.27 33.45
N ALA A 37 44.09 44.56 33.64
CA ALA A 37 44.72 45.59 32.83
C ALA A 37 46.16 45.82 33.31
N THR A 38 47.11 45.81 32.37
CA THR A 38 48.44 46.42 32.53
C THR A 38 48.75 47.23 31.27
N GLU A 39 49.42 48.35 31.43
CA GLU A 39 49.53 49.41 30.41
C GLU A 39 50.76 49.27 29.50
N ARG A 40 50.65 49.81 28.28
CA ARG A 40 51.74 50.13 27.31
C ARG A 40 52.53 48.88 26.82
N GLU A 41 53.11 48.86 25.62
CA GLU A 41 53.57 49.92 24.73
C GLU A 41 53.51 49.48 23.25
N GLY A 42 53.74 50.39 22.31
CA GLY A 42 53.51 50.11 20.88
C GLY A 42 54.62 49.30 20.19
N SER A 43 54.26 48.17 19.57
CA SER A 43 54.97 47.63 18.40
C SER A 43 54.06 46.68 17.61
N THR A 44 54.24 46.61 16.29
CA THR A 44 53.44 45.79 15.37
C THR A 44 53.71 44.30 15.55
N PRO A 45 52.69 43.44 15.78
CA PRO A 45 52.84 42.00 15.64
C PRO A 45 52.30 41.51 14.30
N VAL A 46 53.17 40.81 13.57
CA VAL A 46 52.82 39.93 12.45
C VAL A 46 51.75 38.92 12.88
N ALA A 47 50.87 38.52 11.96
CA ALA A 47 49.75 37.64 12.24
C ALA A 47 50.16 36.21 12.64
N THR A 48 50.41 36.00 13.93
CA THR A 48 50.60 34.67 14.54
C THR A 48 49.25 33.97 14.77
N SER A 49 49.25 32.64 14.85
CA SER A 49 48.12 31.73 14.58
C SER A 49 46.89 31.73 15.53
N SER A 50 46.62 32.80 16.29
CA SER A 50 45.60 32.79 17.35
C SER A 50 44.14 33.10 16.90
N ASN A 51 43.91 33.51 15.65
CA ASN A 51 42.59 33.99 15.21
C ASN A 51 41.56 32.89 14.87
N LYS A 52 41.89 31.60 14.96
CA LYS A 52 40.94 30.52 14.62
C LYS A 52 39.88 30.30 15.71
N ALA A 53 40.23 30.47 16.98
CA ALA A 53 39.32 30.32 18.12
C ALA A 53 38.24 31.42 18.18
N ASN A 54 38.61 32.68 17.94
CA ASN A 54 37.64 33.79 17.87
C ASN A 54 36.66 33.62 16.70
N LYS A 55 37.12 33.07 15.57
CA LYS A 55 36.29 32.85 14.39
C LYS A 55 35.29 31.70 14.59
N SER A 56 35.71 30.60 15.21
CA SER A 56 34.77 29.53 15.59
C SER A 56 33.76 30.03 16.61
N GLN A 57 34.19 30.68 17.70
CA GLN A 57 33.27 31.24 18.72
C GLN A 57 32.24 32.20 18.10
N THR A 58 32.66 33.09 17.20
CA THR A 58 31.74 34.01 16.49
C THR A 58 30.70 33.26 15.65
N GLU A 59 31.09 32.13 15.04
CA GLU A 59 30.16 31.29 14.25
C GLU A 59 29.24 30.45 15.15
N HIS A 60 29.71 29.98 16.31
CA HIS A 60 28.85 29.32 17.31
C HIS A 60 27.81 30.30 17.90
N MET A 61 28.21 31.54 18.20
CA MET A 61 27.29 32.58 18.68
C MET A 61 26.20 32.89 17.65
N LYS A 62 26.56 33.10 16.37
CA LYS A 62 25.59 33.34 15.30
C LYS A 62 24.62 32.17 15.07
N ALA A 63 25.11 30.94 15.17
CA ALA A 63 24.27 29.75 15.04
C ALA A 63 23.30 29.57 16.24
N ALA A 64 23.71 29.97 17.44
CA ALA A 64 22.85 30.03 18.62
C ALA A 64 21.79 31.14 18.50
N GLU A 65 22.19 32.35 18.07
CA GLU A 65 21.27 33.48 17.84
C GLU A 65 20.19 33.14 16.81
N GLN A 66 20.50 32.45 15.72
CA GLN A 66 19.50 32.04 14.72
C GLN A 66 18.43 31.09 15.28
N VAL A 67 18.81 30.18 16.20
CA VAL A 67 17.84 29.28 16.85
C VAL A 67 17.03 30.03 17.90
N ASP A 68 17.65 30.97 18.63
CA ASP A 68 16.93 31.81 19.59
C ASP A 68 15.97 32.80 18.92
N GLU A 69 16.34 33.41 17.80
CA GLU A 69 15.45 34.24 17.00
C GLU A 69 14.27 33.42 16.45
N TYR A 70 14.53 32.18 16.02
CA TYR A 70 13.49 31.25 15.57
C TYR A 70 12.50 30.89 16.69
N ILE A 71 13.01 30.47 17.85
CA ILE A 71 12.20 30.18 19.05
C ILE A 71 11.38 31.41 19.46
N ASN A 72 12.01 32.59 19.51
CA ASN A 72 11.33 33.83 19.87
C ASN A 72 10.24 34.22 18.85
N LYS A 73 10.47 34.03 17.56
CA LYS A 73 9.47 34.27 16.50
C LYS A 73 8.26 33.35 16.63
N MET A 74 8.47 32.07 16.95
CA MET A 74 7.39 31.11 17.21
C MET A 74 6.61 31.44 18.49
N ILE A 75 7.30 31.84 19.57
CA ILE A 75 6.65 32.24 20.83
C ILE A 75 5.86 33.56 20.70
N GLN A 76 6.32 34.52 19.90
CA GLN A 76 5.61 35.80 19.67
C GLN A 76 4.20 35.59 19.10
N LEU A 77 3.99 34.56 18.27
CA LEU A 77 2.68 34.23 17.68
C LEU A 77 1.63 33.76 18.70
N ASP A 78 2.05 33.22 19.86
CA ASP A 78 1.16 32.56 20.83
C ASP A 78 1.16 33.21 22.25
N LYS A 79 1.56 34.48 22.37
CA LYS A 79 1.57 35.22 23.66
C LYS A 79 0.20 35.35 24.37
N ARG A 80 -0.89 34.83 23.82
CA ARG A 80 -2.26 34.90 24.39
C ARG A 80 -2.59 33.84 25.44
N LYS A 81 -1.71 32.86 25.71
CA LYS A 81 -2.00 31.68 26.57
C LYS A 81 -0.95 31.40 27.67
N HIS A 82 -0.34 32.42 28.26
CA HIS A 82 0.85 32.28 29.15
C HIS A 82 0.79 31.15 30.21
N THR A 83 -0.37 30.84 30.79
CA THR A 83 -0.52 29.75 31.79
C THR A 83 -0.52 28.33 31.19
N GLN A 84 -0.89 28.17 29.92
CA GLN A 84 -0.91 26.87 29.22
C GLN A 84 0.45 26.52 28.59
N ASN A 85 1.32 27.52 28.38
CA ASN A 85 2.54 27.38 27.57
C ASN A 85 3.74 26.85 28.36
N LEU A 86 3.60 26.55 29.65
CA LEU A 86 4.69 26.04 30.51
C LEU A 86 5.31 24.75 29.95
N ALA A 87 4.49 23.79 29.49
CA ALA A 87 4.96 22.53 28.94
C ALA A 87 5.72 22.71 27.62
N LEU A 88 5.28 23.64 26.75
CA LEU A 88 5.98 24.00 25.53
C LEU A 88 7.32 24.68 25.85
N ASN A 89 7.34 25.64 26.77
CA ASN A 89 8.57 26.33 27.18
C ASN A 89 9.62 25.37 27.77
N ILE A 90 9.19 24.37 28.56
CA ILE A 90 10.09 23.31 29.07
C ILE A 90 10.66 22.48 27.91
N LYS A 91 9.83 22.03 26.96
CA LYS A 91 10.29 21.28 25.77
C LYS A 91 11.26 22.09 24.90
N LEU A 92 10.94 23.35 24.60
CA LEU A 92 11.81 24.24 23.81
C LEU A 92 13.14 24.53 24.52
N SER A 93 13.12 24.72 25.84
CA SER A 93 14.34 24.87 26.65
C SER A 93 15.22 23.62 26.61
N ALA A 94 14.63 22.42 26.68
CA ALA A 94 15.36 21.17 26.54
C ALA A 94 15.99 21.00 25.15
N ILE A 95 15.24 21.31 24.07
CA ILE A 95 15.75 21.28 22.68
C ILE A 95 16.91 22.27 22.50
N LYS A 96 16.77 23.51 23.00
CA LYS A 96 17.85 24.51 22.99
C LYS A 96 19.10 24.01 23.74
N THR A 97 18.92 23.43 24.93
CA THR A 97 20.02 22.92 25.76
C THR A 97 20.72 21.70 25.14
N LYS A 98 20.00 20.90 24.34
CA LYS A 98 20.57 19.82 23.52
C LYS A 98 21.38 20.39 22.35
N TYR A 99 20.77 21.29 21.57
CA TYR A 99 21.44 21.97 20.45
C TYR A 99 22.73 22.66 20.86
N LEU A 100 22.75 23.44 21.95
CA LEU A 100 23.96 24.12 22.42
C LEU A 100 25.08 23.15 22.83
N ARG A 101 24.74 21.96 23.37
CA ARG A 101 25.73 20.93 23.68
C ARG A 101 26.29 20.27 22.42
N GLU A 102 25.43 19.89 21.47
CA GLU A 102 25.85 19.29 20.20
C GLU A 102 26.65 20.30 19.35
N LEU A 103 26.26 21.57 19.34
CA LEU A 103 26.94 22.66 18.65
C LEU A 103 28.37 22.88 19.17
N ASN A 104 28.60 22.79 20.49
CA ASN A 104 29.92 22.97 21.10
C ASN A 104 30.92 21.84 20.77
N VAL A 105 30.44 20.68 20.30
CA VAL A 105 31.29 19.53 19.94
C VAL A 105 31.67 19.52 18.46
N LEU A 106 30.97 20.29 17.62
CA LEU A 106 31.16 20.30 16.16
C LEU A 106 32.13 21.38 15.69
N GLU A 107 33.23 20.99 15.03
CA GLU A 107 34.16 21.92 14.40
C GLU A 107 33.76 22.29 12.95
N GLU A 108 33.16 21.37 12.20
CA GLU A 108 32.86 21.53 10.76
C GLU A 108 31.57 22.32 10.48
N LYS A 109 31.61 23.21 9.49
CA LYS A 109 30.49 24.09 9.13
C LYS A 109 29.26 23.34 8.57
N SER A 110 29.47 22.38 7.69
CA SER A 110 28.39 21.57 7.08
C SER A 110 27.55 20.87 8.15
N LYS A 111 28.21 20.24 9.14
CA LYS A 111 27.56 19.58 10.28
C LYS A 111 26.80 20.56 11.18
N LYS A 112 27.24 21.83 11.28
CA LYS A 112 26.50 22.88 12.01
C LYS A 112 25.21 23.29 11.30
N GLU A 113 25.24 23.43 9.97
CA GLU A 113 24.03 23.73 9.17
C GLU A 113 23.03 22.57 9.22
N GLU A 114 23.51 21.33 9.10
CA GLU A 114 22.70 20.11 9.24
C GLU A 114 22.04 20.03 10.62
N LEU A 115 22.82 20.18 11.70
CA LEU A 115 22.33 20.24 13.08
C LEU A 115 21.26 21.33 13.25
N THR A 116 21.51 22.54 12.73
CA THR A 116 20.55 23.66 12.79
C THR A 116 19.24 23.33 12.07
N SER A 117 19.30 22.63 10.93
CA SER A 117 18.12 22.19 10.19
C SER A 117 17.32 21.12 10.95
N LYS A 118 18.01 20.18 11.62
CA LYS A 118 17.42 19.13 12.44
C LYS A 118 16.75 19.70 13.68
N THR A 119 17.40 20.63 14.37
CA THR A 119 16.83 21.33 15.54
C THR A 119 15.60 22.16 15.18
N LYS A 120 15.56 22.82 14.00
CA LYS A 120 14.34 23.49 13.52
C LYS A 120 13.17 22.51 13.36
N LYS A 121 13.38 21.34 12.75
CA LYS A 121 12.36 20.28 12.66
C LYS A 121 11.88 19.77 14.03
N GLU A 122 12.80 19.63 15.01
CA GLU A 122 12.42 19.27 16.39
C GLU A 122 11.55 20.36 17.07
N ILE A 123 11.84 21.64 16.82
CA ILE A 123 11.04 22.78 17.29
C ILE A 123 9.66 22.80 16.63
N ASP A 124 9.60 22.60 15.32
CA ASP A 124 8.34 22.57 14.55
C ASP A 124 7.42 21.45 15.01
N ALA A 125 7.96 20.25 15.20
CA ALA A 125 7.21 19.11 15.73
C ALA A 125 6.68 19.37 17.16
N ALA A 126 7.46 20.04 18.01
CA ALA A 126 7.03 20.42 19.35
C ALA A 126 5.91 21.47 19.33
N PHE A 127 5.94 22.42 18.38
CA PHE A 127 4.91 23.44 18.19
C PHE A 127 3.62 22.86 17.60
N GLU A 128 3.72 21.98 16.60
CA GLU A 128 2.60 21.23 16.04
C GLU A 128 1.89 20.37 17.09
N GLN A 129 2.63 19.67 17.94
CA GLN A 129 2.05 18.91 19.04
C GLN A 129 1.34 19.83 20.05
N PHE A 130 1.94 20.97 20.40
CA PHE A 130 1.32 21.93 21.31
C PHE A 130 0.05 22.57 20.73
N ASN A 131 0.01 22.86 19.42
CA ASN A 131 -1.20 23.33 18.75
C ASN A 131 -2.33 22.31 18.88
N LYS A 132 -2.05 21.02 18.60
CA LYS A 132 -3.00 19.90 18.80
C LYS A 132 -3.43 19.75 20.24
N ASP A 133 -2.50 19.83 21.19
CA ASP A 133 -2.79 19.70 22.62
C ASP A 133 -3.67 20.85 23.14
N THR A 134 -3.55 22.06 22.58
CA THR A 134 -4.31 23.27 22.97
C THR A 134 -5.53 23.59 22.09
N LEU A 135 -5.90 22.72 21.15
CA LEU A 135 -7.20 22.75 20.46
C LEU A 135 -8.36 22.71 21.49
N LYS A 136 -9.45 23.41 21.19
CA LYS A 136 -10.68 23.32 21.99
C LYS A 136 -11.26 21.90 21.88
N PRO A 137 -12.00 21.42 22.89
CA PRO A 137 -12.56 20.07 22.86
C PRO A 137 -13.41 19.76 21.61
N GLY A 138 -14.15 20.74 21.07
CA GLY A 138 -14.90 20.58 19.82
C GLY A 138 -14.01 20.38 18.58
N GLU A 139 -12.90 21.11 18.47
CA GLU A 139 -11.94 21.01 17.37
C GLU A 139 -11.23 19.64 17.40
N LYS A 140 -10.95 19.09 18.59
CA LYS A 140 -10.41 17.73 18.76
C LYS A 140 -11.38 16.64 18.30
N VAL A 141 -12.68 16.81 18.58
CA VAL A 141 -13.73 15.91 18.09
C VAL A 141 -13.83 15.96 16.56
N GLU A 142 -13.72 17.15 15.96
CA GLU A 142 -13.76 17.34 14.50
C GLU A 142 -12.54 16.71 13.81
N GLU A 143 -11.32 16.89 14.35
CA GLU A 143 -10.10 16.24 13.84
C GLU A 143 -10.18 14.71 13.93
N ALA A 144 -10.69 14.19 15.06
CA ALA A 144 -10.89 12.75 15.24
C ALA A 144 -11.98 12.20 14.28
N GLN A 145 -13.03 12.97 14.00
CA GLN A 145 -14.09 12.56 13.08
C GLN A 145 -13.59 12.51 11.63
N LYS A 146 -12.80 13.50 11.20
CA LYS A 146 -12.12 13.48 9.89
C LYS A 146 -11.20 12.26 9.72
N LYS A 147 -10.53 11.81 10.78
CA LYS A 147 -9.69 10.59 10.77
C LYS A 147 -10.53 9.31 10.65
N VAL A 148 -11.74 9.28 11.20
CA VAL A 148 -12.68 8.17 10.98
C VAL A 148 -13.13 8.15 9.52
N GLU A 149 -13.52 9.28 8.95
CA GLU A 149 -13.94 9.38 7.54
C GLU A 149 -12.83 8.97 6.57
N GLU A 150 -11.57 9.34 6.84
CA GLU A 150 -10.41 8.91 6.04
C GLU A 150 -10.18 7.39 6.13
N ALA A 151 -10.31 6.80 7.33
CA ALA A 151 -10.18 5.36 7.53
C ALA A 151 -11.34 4.59 6.87
N GLU A 152 -12.58 5.07 7.00
CA GLU A 152 -13.75 4.45 6.36
C GLU A 152 -13.64 4.47 4.83
N LYS A 153 -13.09 5.57 4.28
CA LYS A 153 -12.76 5.63 2.85
C LYS A 153 -11.72 4.57 2.48
N LYS A 154 -10.61 4.44 3.21
CA LYS A 154 -9.57 3.43 2.94
C LYS A 154 -10.13 2.00 3.00
N ALA A 155 -10.93 1.68 4.01
CA ALA A 155 -11.58 0.36 4.11
C ALA A 155 -12.55 0.10 2.95
N LYS A 156 -13.28 1.12 2.49
CA LYS A 156 -14.17 1.02 1.32
C LYS A 156 -13.39 0.86 0.01
N ASP A 157 -12.31 1.62 -0.17
CA ASP A 157 -11.46 1.55 -1.36
C ASP A 157 -10.76 0.17 -1.43
N GLN A 158 -10.24 -0.35 -0.31
CA GLN A 158 -9.70 -1.72 -0.21
C GLN A 158 -10.77 -2.79 -0.49
N LYS A 159 -12.00 -2.63 0.03
CA LYS A 159 -13.10 -3.58 -0.22
C LYS A 159 -13.47 -3.66 -1.70
N GLU A 160 -13.43 -2.53 -2.38
CA GLU A 160 -13.67 -2.43 -3.82
C GLU A 160 -12.51 -3.03 -4.62
N GLU A 161 -11.26 -2.83 -4.18
CA GLU A 161 -10.08 -3.46 -4.77
C GLU A 161 -10.10 -5.00 -4.60
N ASP A 162 -10.37 -5.50 -3.39
CA ASP A 162 -10.56 -6.92 -3.10
C ASP A 162 -11.63 -7.56 -3.99
N HIS A 163 -12.78 -6.88 -4.16
CA HIS A 163 -13.89 -7.37 -4.98
C HIS A 163 -13.56 -7.39 -6.48
N ARG A 164 -12.68 -6.49 -6.96
CA ARG A 164 -12.18 -6.48 -8.35
C ARG A 164 -11.09 -7.51 -8.59
N ASN A 165 -10.15 -7.66 -7.66
CA ASN A 165 -9.00 -8.56 -7.78
C ASN A 165 -9.37 -10.02 -7.49
N TYR A 166 -10.34 -10.25 -6.59
CA TYR A 166 -10.79 -11.57 -6.17
C TYR A 166 -12.33 -11.72 -6.25
N PRO A 167 -12.95 -11.60 -7.45
CA PRO A 167 -14.41 -11.58 -7.61
C PRO A 167 -15.13 -12.88 -7.20
N THR A 168 -14.38 -13.96 -6.97
CA THR A 168 -14.90 -15.27 -6.50
C THR A 168 -14.62 -15.53 -5.01
N ILE A 169 -14.03 -14.58 -4.28
CA ILE A 169 -13.70 -14.75 -2.85
C ILE A 169 -14.98 -14.70 -1.99
N THR A 170 -15.03 -15.58 -0.99
CA THR A 170 -16.16 -15.70 -0.05
C THR A 170 -15.79 -15.31 1.40
N TYR A 171 -14.55 -14.87 1.59
CA TYR A 171 -13.95 -14.44 2.85
C TYR A 171 -13.25 -13.08 2.62
N LYS A 172 -13.05 -12.28 3.68
CA LYS A 172 -12.30 -11.02 3.57
C LYS A 172 -10.81 -11.30 3.33
N THR A 173 -10.12 -10.43 2.61
CA THR A 173 -8.65 -10.47 2.63
C THR A 173 -8.13 -9.95 3.97
N LEU A 174 -6.88 -10.27 4.29
CA LEU A 174 -6.20 -9.73 5.47
C LEU A 174 -6.09 -8.19 5.40
N GLU A 175 -6.00 -7.62 4.20
CA GLU A 175 -5.81 -6.18 4.01
C GLU A 175 -7.12 -5.41 4.28
N LEU A 176 -8.25 -5.95 3.84
CA LEU A 176 -9.57 -5.44 4.23
C LEU A 176 -9.85 -5.63 5.72
N GLU A 177 -9.45 -6.77 6.30
CA GLU A 177 -9.61 -7.04 7.74
C GLU A 177 -8.82 -6.03 8.59
N ILE A 178 -7.57 -5.73 8.20
CA ILE A 178 -6.75 -4.67 8.82
C ILE A 178 -7.41 -3.29 8.65
N ALA A 179 -7.86 -2.94 7.44
CA ALA A 179 -8.47 -1.63 7.17
C ALA A 179 -9.79 -1.42 7.94
N GLU A 180 -10.59 -2.47 8.11
CA GLU A 180 -11.80 -2.44 8.93
C GLU A 180 -11.47 -2.34 10.44
N SER A 181 -10.45 -3.06 10.95
CA SER A 181 -9.99 -2.89 12.34
C SER A 181 -9.44 -1.49 12.62
N ASP A 182 -8.74 -0.88 11.67
CA ASP A 182 -8.28 0.51 11.78
C ASP A 182 -9.47 1.48 11.91
N VAL A 183 -10.55 1.27 11.15
CA VAL A 183 -11.80 2.05 11.29
C VAL A 183 -12.39 1.89 12.70
N GLU A 184 -12.41 0.68 13.26
CA GLU A 184 -12.92 0.44 14.61
C GLU A 184 -12.07 1.11 15.69
N VAL A 185 -10.74 1.08 15.55
CA VAL A 185 -9.81 1.83 16.42
C VAL A 185 -10.09 3.33 16.34
N LYS A 186 -10.22 3.90 15.13
CA LYS A 186 -10.49 5.34 14.97
C LYS A 186 -11.85 5.74 15.53
N LYS A 187 -12.88 4.89 15.41
CA LYS A 187 -14.20 5.11 16.02
C LYS A 187 -14.16 5.10 17.54
N ALA A 188 -13.42 4.17 18.14
CA ALA A 188 -13.22 4.13 19.59
C ALA A 188 -12.40 5.35 20.09
N GLU A 189 -11.38 5.77 19.34
CA GLU A 189 -10.64 7.02 19.63
C GLU A 189 -11.55 8.25 19.56
N LEU A 190 -12.45 8.33 18.57
CA LEU A 190 -13.44 9.39 18.45
C LEU A 190 -14.45 9.40 19.62
N GLU A 191 -14.92 8.23 20.07
CA GLU A 191 -15.81 8.13 21.23
C GLU A 191 -15.10 8.55 22.52
N LEU A 192 -13.85 8.13 22.71
CA LEU A 192 -13.03 8.59 23.83
C LEU A 192 -12.85 10.12 23.83
N VAL A 193 -12.50 10.72 22.69
CA VAL A 193 -12.36 12.18 22.56
C VAL A 193 -13.70 12.89 22.80
N LYS A 194 -14.83 12.30 22.38
CA LYS A 194 -16.18 12.82 22.67
C LYS A 194 -16.55 12.74 24.16
N GLU A 195 -16.15 11.69 24.88
CA GLU A 195 -16.37 11.59 26.34
C GLU A 195 -15.44 12.54 27.11
N GLU A 196 -14.15 12.65 26.75
CA GLU A 196 -13.23 13.62 27.36
C GLU A 196 -13.67 15.08 27.10
N ALA A 197 -14.24 15.36 25.93
CA ALA A 197 -14.76 16.69 25.58
C ALA A 197 -16.02 17.11 26.36
N LYS A 198 -16.79 16.16 26.92
CA LYS A 198 -18.02 16.44 27.70
C LYS A 198 -17.73 16.99 29.10
N GLY A 199 -16.47 17.05 29.54
CA GLY A 199 -16.03 17.73 30.76
C GLY A 199 -16.66 17.26 32.08
N SER A 200 -17.41 16.15 32.07
CA SER A 200 -18.24 15.71 33.19
C SER A 200 -17.70 14.42 33.79
N ARG A 201 -17.55 14.45 35.12
CA ARG A 201 -16.99 13.52 36.13
C ARG A 201 -17.17 11.99 36.01
N ASN A 202 -17.59 11.42 34.88
CA ASN A 202 -17.65 9.97 34.68
C ASN A 202 -16.28 9.38 34.32
N GLU A 203 -15.33 9.41 35.25
CA GLU A 203 -14.02 8.77 35.09
C GLU A 203 -14.12 7.29 34.69
N GLU A 204 -15.15 6.58 35.17
CA GLU A 204 -15.40 5.18 34.81
C GLU A 204 -15.71 4.99 33.32
N LYS A 205 -16.47 5.91 32.70
CA LYS A 205 -16.74 5.86 31.26
C LYS A 205 -15.48 6.14 30.45
N ILE A 206 -14.68 7.13 30.88
CA ILE A 206 -13.39 7.44 30.24
C ILE A 206 -12.41 6.27 30.38
N LYS A 207 -12.35 5.62 31.55
CA LYS A 207 -11.55 4.41 31.78
C LYS A 207 -12.03 3.24 30.90
N LYS A 208 -13.34 3.02 30.78
CA LYS A 208 -13.92 2.01 29.89
C LYS A 208 -13.60 2.29 28.42
N ALA A 209 -13.79 3.52 27.94
CA ALA A 209 -13.46 3.92 26.57
C ALA A 209 -11.96 3.77 26.27
N LYS A 210 -11.07 4.08 27.24
CA LYS A 210 -9.63 3.83 27.10
C LYS A 210 -9.30 2.35 26.97
N ALA A 211 -9.89 1.50 27.81
CA ALA A 211 -9.72 0.04 27.71
C ALA A 211 -10.26 -0.53 26.39
N GLU A 212 -11.35 0.03 25.84
CA GLU A 212 -11.89 -0.39 24.54
C GLU A 212 -10.97 0.03 23.37
N VAL A 213 -10.41 1.25 23.40
CA VAL A 213 -9.39 1.70 22.44
C VAL A 213 -8.14 0.82 22.50
N GLU A 214 -7.68 0.45 23.71
CA GLU A 214 -6.54 -0.43 23.92
C GLU A 214 -6.80 -1.84 23.39
N SER A 215 -7.98 -2.42 23.68
CA SER A 215 -8.40 -3.73 23.17
C SER A 215 -8.43 -3.77 21.65
N LYS A 216 -9.04 -2.77 21.00
CA LYS A 216 -9.12 -2.69 19.52
C LYS A 216 -7.75 -2.48 18.87
N LYS A 217 -6.85 -1.72 19.52
CA LYS A 217 -5.46 -1.57 19.06
C LYS A 217 -4.68 -2.88 19.17
N ALA A 218 -4.87 -3.64 20.24
CA ALA A 218 -4.24 -4.95 20.40
C ALA A 218 -4.73 -5.97 19.36
N GLU A 219 -5.98 -5.86 18.91
CA GLU A 219 -6.53 -6.68 17.82
C GLU A 219 -5.94 -6.28 16.45
N ALA A 220 -5.95 -4.98 16.10
CA ALA A 220 -5.33 -4.49 14.87
C ALA A 220 -3.82 -4.82 14.79
N THR A 221 -3.09 -4.75 15.92
CA THR A 221 -1.66 -5.09 15.99
C THR A 221 -1.42 -6.56 15.62
N LYS A 222 -2.26 -7.50 16.07
CA LYS A 222 -2.15 -8.92 15.72
C LYS A 222 -2.35 -9.18 14.23
N LEU A 223 -3.24 -8.43 13.58
CA LEU A 223 -3.48 -8.56 12.14
C LEU A 223 -2.25 -8.09 11.33
N GLU A 224 -1.61 -6.99 11.75
CA GLU A 224 -0.34 -6.55 11.16
C GLU A 224 0.82 -7.51 11.46
N GLU A 225 0.91 -8.08 12.66
CA GLU A 225 1.88 -9.14 12.97
C GLU A 225 1.71 -10.33 12.00
N ILE A 226 0.48 -10.82 11.81
CA ILE A 226 0.15 -11.88 10.84
C ILE A 226 0.53 -11.46 9.40
N LYS A 227 0.36 -10.19 9.01
CA LYS A 227 0.79 -9.68 7.71
C LYS A 227 2.31 -9.79 7.54
N THR A 228 3.07 -9.37 8.55
CA THR A 228 4.54 -9.44 8.51
C THR A 228 5.07 -10.88 8.54
N GLU A 229 4.44 -11.78 9.29
CA GLU A 229 4.81 -13.20 9.33
C GLU A 229 4.54 -13.89 7.99
N ARG A 230 3.37 -13.65 7.38
CA ARG A 230 3.05 -14.17 6.03
C ARG A 230 4.07 -13.68 5.00
N LYS A 231 4.44 -12.39 5.02
CA LYS A 231 5.43 -11.83 4.11
C LYS A 231 6.82 -12.47 4.28
N LYS A 232 7.26 -12.71 5.53
CA LYS A 232 8.51 -13.44 5.82
C LYS A 232 8.46 -14.88 5.32
N ALA A 233 7.34 -15.59 5.57
CA ALA A 233 7.15 -16.97 5.12
C ALA A 233 7.11 -17.09 3.59
N GLU A 234 6.51 -16.12 2.89
CA GLU A 234 6.51 -16.07 1.42
C GLU A 234 7.91 -15.80 0.85
N GLU A 235 8.69 -14.91 1.48
CA GLU A 235 10.08 -14.67 1.10
C GLU A 235 10.97 -15.90 1.33
N GLU A 236 10.79 -16.60 2.46
CA GLU A 236 11.49 -17.85 2.74
C GLU A 236 11.09 -18.97 1.76
N ALA A 237 9.81 -19.05 1.38
CA ALA A 237 9.33 -19.99 0.37
C ALA A 237 9.92 -19.70 -1.02
N LYS A 238 10.03 -18.44 -1.42
CA LYS A 238 10.69 -18.02 -2.68
C LYS A 238 12.17 -18.41 -2.69
N ARG A 239 12.91 -18.12 -1.61
CA ARG A 239 14.33 -18.51 -1.45
C ARG A 239 14.52 -20.04 -1.53
N LYS A 240 13.58 -20.82 -0.98
CA LYS A 240 13.61 -22.31 -1.09
C LYS A 240 13.30 -22.80 -2.51
N ALA A 241 12.35 -22.19 -3.21
CA ALA A 241 12.02 -22.53 -4.59
C ALA A 241 13.17 -22.22 -5.56
N GLU A 242 13.86 -21.09 -5.40
CA GLU A 242 15.05 -20.74 -6.17
C GLU A 242 16.20 -21.74 -5.91
N ALA A 243 16.41 -22.15 -4.65
CA ALA A 243 17.40 -23.16 -4.31
C ALA A 243 17.09 -24.54 -4.92
N GLU A 244 15.82 -24.95 -5.00
CA GLU A 244 15.42 -26.20 -5.67
C GLU A 244 15.63 -26.16 -7.20
N GLU A 245 15.35 -25.03 -7.86
CA GLU A 245 15.66 -24.87 -9.29
C GLU A 245 17.18 -24.87 -9.55
N GLU A 246 17.99 -24.22 -8.71
CA GLU A 246 19.45 -24.24 -8.84
C GLU A 246 20.02 -25.68 -8.70
N VAL A 247 19.43 -26.51 -7.82
CA VAL A 247 19.78 -27.93 -7.66
C VAL A 247 19.35 -28.76 -8.88
N LYS A 248 18.16 -28.52 -9.45
CA LYS A 248 17.72 -29.19 -10.69
C LYS A 248 18.61 -28.87 -11.87
N ASP A 249 19.04 -27.61 -12.03
CA ASP A 249 19.92 -27.22 -13.13
C ASP A 249 21.34 -27.79 -13.00
N LYS A 250 21.86 -27.91 -11.76
CA LYS A 250 23.10 -28.65 -11.48
C LYS A 250 22.99 -30.14 -11.86
N LEU A 251 21.83 -30.76 -11.63
CA LEU A 251 21.54 -32.14 -12.05
C LEU A 251 21.51 -32.28 -13.58
N LYS A 252 20.77 -31.42 -14.30
CA LYS A 252 20.74 -31.43 -15.79
C LYS A 252 22.13 -31.27 -16.41
N LYS A 253 23.01 -30.46 -15.79
CA LYS A 253 24.40 -30.26 -16.24
C LYS A 253 25.27 -31.51 -16.10
N ARG A 254 24.93 -32.42 -15.18
CA ARG A 254 25.68 -33.66 -14.92
C ARG A 254 25.31 -34.78 -15.91
N THR A 255 24.05 -34.86 -16.34
CA THR A 255 23.57 -35.86 -17.32
C THR A 255 24.17 -35.68 -18.72
N LYS A 256 24.62 -34.46 -19.07
CA LYS A 256 25.20 -34.15 -20.39
C LYS A 256 26.71 -34.42 -20.50
N ARG A 257 27.32 -35.10 -19.52
CA ARG A 257 28.76 -35.40 -19.48
C ARG A 257 29.02 -36.84 -19.01
N GLY A 258 28.49 -37.81 -19.75
CA GLY A 258 28.58 -39.24 -19.43
C GLY A 258 28.08 -40.14 -20.55
N ALA A 259 28.74 -40.14 -21.71
CA ALA A 259 28.46 -41.06 -22.81
C ALA A 259 29.74 -41.37 -23.61
N LEU A 260 30.42 -42.47 -23.23
CA LEU A 260 31.24 -43.38 -24.06
C LEU A 260 32.08 -44.28 -23.14
N GLY A 261 32.02 -45.60 -23.34
CA GLY A 261 32.85 -46.57 -22.63
C GLY A 261 32.15 -47.87 -22.21
N GLU A 262 31.82 -48.73 -23.17
CA GLU A 262 31.80 -50.19 -22.93
C GLU A 262 33.26 -50.66 -22.71
N PRO A 263 33.54 -51.74 -21.95
CA PRO A 263 33.30 -53.09 -22.50
C PRO A 263 33.00 -54.25 -21.52
N ALA A 264 32.53 -55.35 -22.12
CA ALA A 264 32.78 -56.77 -21.79
C ALA A 264 32.17 -57.44 -20.53
N THR A 265 31.49 -58.55 -20.80
CA THR A 265 31.20 -59.67 -19.88
C THR A 265 32.44 -60.55 -19.64
N PRO A 266 32.42 -61.39 -18.58
CA PRO A 266 32.55 -62.82 -18.85
C PRO A 266 31.63 -63.74 -18.01
N ASP A 267 31.62 -65.02 -18.37
CA ASP A 267 30.68 -66.08 -17.97
C ASP A 267 30.88 -66.74 -16.58
N LYS A 268 29.82 -67.48 -16.21
CA LYS A 268 29.65 -68.46 -15.12
C LYS A 268 30.89 -69.24 -14.64
N LYS A 269 30.95 -69.53 -13.32
CA LYS A 269 31.05 -70.92 -12.83
C LYS A 269 30.57 -71.17 -11.38
N GLU A 270 29.89 -72.31 -11.23
CA GLU A 270 29.44 -73.02 -10.01
C GLU A 270 30.44 -73.10 -8.83
N ASN A 271 29.93 -73.18 -7.60
CA ASN A 271 29.83 -74.45 -6.85
C ASN A 271 29.06 -74.32 -5.51
N ASP A 272 28.15 -75.26 -5.24
CA ASP A 272 27.54 -75.52 -3.93
C ASP A 272 28.35 -76.58 -3.15
N ALA A 273 28.65 -76.36 -1.86
CA ALA A 273 29.07 -77.43 -0.95
C ALA A 273 28.90 -77.11 0.55
N LYS A 274 27.69 -77.33 1.05
CA LYS A 274 27.35 -78.06 2.30
C LYS A 274 28.18 -77.86 3.61
N SER A 275 27.43 -77.51 4.66
CA SER A 275 27.48 -78.09 6.02
C SER A 275 28.65 -77.76 6.97
N SER A 276 28.31 -77.09 8.08
CA SER A 276 28.50 -77.67 9.43
C SER A 276 27.45 -77.14 10.41
N ASP A 277 27.12 -78.01 11.37
CA ASP A 277 26.06 -77.89 12.38
C ASP A 277 26.63 -77.29 13.71
N SER A 278 25.79 -77.21 14.75
CA SER A 278 26.05 -76.71 16.12
C SER A 278 26.02 -75.18 16.28
N SER A 279 25.54 -74.61 17.40
CA SER A 279 24.76 -75.17 18.52
C SER A 279 24.18 -74.02 19.35
N VAL A 280 22.98 -74.22 19.90
CA VAL A 280 22.42 -73.58 21.12
C VAL A 280 22.70 -72.08 21.30
N GLY A 281 21.66 -71.27 21.12
CA GLY A 281 21.66 -69.92 21.67
C GLY A 281 21.49 -69.94 23.19
N GLU A 282 22.28 -69.13 23.89
CA GLU A 282 21.97 -68.67 25.24
C GLU A 282 22.14 -67.15 25.32
N GLU A 283 21.17 -66.54 25.97
CA GLU A 283 20.91 -65.12 26.22
C GLU A 283 21.95 -64.06 25.78
N THR A 284 21.51 -63.10 24.98
CA THR A 284 22.10 -61.75 25.00
C THR A 284 20.98 -60.70 25.02
N LEU A 285 21.09 -59.79 25.98
CA LEU A 285 20.07 -58.80 26.35
C LEU A 285 19.67 -57.91 25.16
N PRO A 286 18.41 -57.45 25.06
CA PRO A 286 17.96 -56.64 23.93
C PRO A 286 18.57 -55.24 23.97
N SER A 287 19.58 -55.01 23.12
CA SER A 287 20.25 -53.72 22.94
C SER A 287 19.26 -52.59 22.63
N PRO A 288 19.44 -51.36 23.18
CA PRO A 288 18.52 -50.24 22.96
C PRO A 288 18.26 -49.89 21.49
N SER A 289 19.29 -50.04 20.64
CA SER A 289 19.27 -49.71 19.21
C SER A 289 18.13 -50.39 18.43
N LEU A 290 17.83 -51.66 18.69
CA LEU A 290 16.77 -52.39 17.99
C LEU A 290 15.35 -51.84 18.27
N LYS A 291 15.17 -51.05 19.34
CA LYS A 291 13.89 -50.42 19.67
C LYS A 291 13.69 -49.07 18.97
N SER A 292 14.75 -48.32 18.69
CA SER A 292 14.66 -47.04 17.96
C SER A 292 14.47 -47.28 16.46
N GLU A 293 15.21 -48.21 15.86
CA GLU A 293 15.04 -48.60 14.45
C GLU A 293 13.61 -49.05 14.13
N LYS A 294 13.02 -49.88 14.99
CA LYS A 294 11.63 -50.34 14.84
C LYS A 294 10.60 -49.19 14.89
N LYS A 295 10.84 -48.16 15.72
CA LYS A 295 9.99 -46.95 15.77
C LYS A 295 10.12 -46.09 14.52
N VAL A 296 11.34 -45.95 13.99
CA VAL A 296 11.57 -45.23 12.72
C VAL A 296 10.82 -45.92 11.58
N ALA A 297 10.96 -47.25 11.44
CA ALA A 297 10.27 -48.02 10.40
C ALA A 297 8.73 -47.95 10.51
N GLU A 298 8.18 -47.91 11.74
CA GLU A 298 6.73 -47.73 11.95
C GLU A 298 6.26 -46.32 11.53
N ALA A 299 7.06 -45.29 11.82
CA ALA A 299 6.77 -43.91 11.40
C ALA A 299 6.89 -43.74 9.87
N GLU A 300 7.88 -44.36 9.22
CA GLU A 300 8.01 -44.35 7.75
C GLU A 300 6.82 -45.01 7.07
N LYS A 301 6.32 -46.13 7.62
CA LYS A 301 5.10 -46.77 7.12
C LYS A 301 3.87 -45.85 7.22
N LYS A 302 3.76 -45.06 8.30
CA LYS A 302 2.66 -44.09 8.50
C LYS A 302 2.75 -42.91 7.54
N VAL A 303 3.95 -42.42 7.22
CA VAL A 303 4.16 -41.41 6.16
C VAL A 303 3.72 -41.96 4.80
N ALA A 304 4.17 -43.18 4.44
CA ALA A 304 3.81 -43.80 3.17
C ALA A 304 2.30 -44.04 3.01
N GLU A 305 1.60 -44.38 4.10
CA GLU A 305 0.13 -44.52 4.09
C GLU A 305 -0.59 -43.17 3.89
N ALA A 306 -0.14 -42.10 4.57
CA ALA A 306 -0.68 -40.76 4.40
C ALA A 306 -0.42 -40.21 2.99
N GLU A 307 0.80 -40.41 2.46
CA GLU A 307 1.16 -40.03 1.09
C GLU A 307 0.25 -40.72 0.06
N LYS A 308 -0.09 -41.99 0.28
CA LYS A 308 -0.99 -42.72 -0.60
C LYS A 308 -2.39 -42.08 -0.57
N LYS A 309 -2.94 -41.80 0.62
CA LYS A 309 -4.26 -41.14 0.76
C LYS A 309 -4.30 -39.77 0.08
N ALA A 310 -3.22 -38.97 0.20
CA ALA A 310 -3.13 -37.68 -0.49
C ALA A 310 -3.05 -37.83 -2.02
N LYS A 311 -2.35 -38.86 -2.53
CA LYS A 311 -2.28 -39.15 -3.98
C LYS A 311 -3.63 -39.66 -4.52
N ASP A 312 -4.30 -40.53 -3.77
CA ASP A 312 -5.63 -41.06 -4.11
C ASP A 312 -6.67 -39.91 -4.16
N GLN A 313 -6.70 -39.03 -3.14
CA GLN A 313 -7.56 -37.83 -3.12
C GLN A 313 -7.25 -36.87 -4.28
N LYS A 314 -5.97 -36.67 -4.62
CA LYS A 314 -5.57 -35.79 -5.74
C LYS A 314 -6.05 -36.29 -7.10
N GLU A 315 -6.09 -37.60 -7.30
CA GLU A 315 -6.62 -38.23 -8.52
C GLU A 315 -8.15 -38.21 -8.54
N GLU A 316 -8.81 -38.38 -7.40
CA GLU A 316 -10.27 -38.20 -7.27
C GLU A 316 -10.70 -36.75 -7.59
N ASP A 317 -10.03 -35.77 -7.00
CA ASP A 317 -10.25 -34.34 -7.28
C ASP A 317 -10.07 -34.01 -8.76
N ARG A 318 -9.03 -34.57 -9.39
CA ARG A 318 -8.74 -34.36 -10.81
C ARG A 318 -9.83 -34.95 -11.72
N ARG A 319 -10.49 -36.03 -11.28
CA ARG A 319 -11.60 -36.67 -12.00
C ARG A 319 -12.93 -35.92 -11.81
N ASN A 320 -13.20 -35.49 -10.58
CA ASN A 320 -14.45 -34.81 -10.23
C ASN A 320 -14.46 -33.32 -10.63
N TYR A 321 -13.28 -32.67 -10.65
CA TYR A 321 -13.11 -31.24 -10.91
C TYR A 321 -11.99 -30.96 -11.94
N PRO A 322 -12.07 -31.46 -13.18
CA PRO A 322 -10.99 -31.41 -14.17
C PRO A 322 -10.60 -30.01 -14.63
N THR A 323 -11.45 -29.00 -14.41
CA THR A 323 -11.23 -27.58 -14.75
C THR A 323 -10.85 -26.72 -13.55
N ASN A 324 -10.70 -27.29 -12.36
CA ASN A 324 -10.42 -26.52 -11.14
C ASN A 324 -8.91 -26.25 -10.98
N THR A 325 -8.56 -24.96 -10.92
CA THR A 325 -7.18 -24.48 -10.73
C THR A 325 -6.73 -24.50 -9.26
N TYR A 326 -7.66 -24.64 -8.31
CA TYR A 326 -7.40 -24.60 -6.87
C TYR A 326 -7.50 -25.99 -6.23
N LYS A 327 -6.74 -26.23 -5.15
CA LYS A 327 -6.85 -27.48 -4.37
C LYS A 327 -8.20 -27.53 -3.64
N THR A 328 -8.76 -28.73 -3.48
CA THR A 328 -9.91 -28.93 -2.58
C THR A 328 -9.45 -28.87 -1.12
N LEU A 329 -10.41 -28.64 -0.21
CA LEU A 329 -10.15 -28.68 1.23
C LEU A 329 -9.77 -30.11 1.67
N GLU A 330 -10.36 -31.12 1.05
CA GLU A 330 -10.09 -32.54 1.25
C GLU A 330 -8.63 -32.89 0.92
N LEU A 331 -8.12 -32.41 -0.23
CA LEU A 331 -6.71 -32.58 -0.62
C LEU A 331 -5.78 -31.77 0.28
N GLU A 332 -6.16 -30.56 0.68
CA GLU A 332 -5.35 -29.73 1.58
C GLU A 332 -5.21 -30.37 2.98
N ILE A 333 -6.28 -30.99 3.50
CA ILE A 333 -6.25 -31.78 4.74
C ILE A 333 -5.36 -33.02 4.58
N ALA A 334 -5.49 -33.76 3.47
CA ALA A 334 -4.68 -34.94 3.23
C ALA A 334 -3.18 -34.60 3.09
N GLU A 335 -2.83 -33.52 2.37
CA GLU A 335 -1.45 -33.00 2.31
C GLU A 335 -0.95 -32.49 3.68
N SER A 336 -1.84 -31.99 4.53
CA SER A 336 -1.46 -31.55 5.88
C SER A 336 -1.18 -32.72 6.83
N ASP A 337 -1.93 -33.83 6.75
CA ASP A 337 -1.63 -35.04 7.53
C ASP A 337 -0.26 -35.63 7.13
N VAL A 338 0.07 -35.66 5.83
CA VAL A 338 1.42 -36.04 5.36
C VAL A 338 2.51 -35.21 6.05
N LYS A 339 2.39 -33.88 6.04
CA LYS A 339 3.36 -32.98 6.70
C LYS A 339 3.47 -33.21 8.22
N VAL A 340 2.37 -33.60 8.88
CA VAL A 340 2.39 -34.00 10.29
C VAL A 340 3.16 -35.31 10.48
N LYS A 341 2.92 -36.32 9.63
CA LYS A 341 3.62 -37.61 9.71
C LYS A 341 5.11 -37.48 9.40
N GLU A 342 5.49 -36.64 8.44
CA GLU A 342 6.89 -36.32 8.11
C GLU A 342 7.60 -35.65 9.30
N ALA A 343 6.97 -34.68 9.95
CA ALA A 343 7.52 -34.03 11.14
C ALA A 343 7.63 -35.01 12.34
N GLU A 344 6.63 -35.89 12.53
CA GLU A 344 6.69 -36.96 13.53
C GLU A 344 7.83 -37.94 13.25
N LEU A 345 8.07 -38.28 11.98
CA LEU A 345 9.19 -39.13 11.55
C LEU A 345 10.55 -38.45 11.78
N GLU A 346 10.68 -37.15 11.46
CA GLU A 346 11.89 -36.36 11.71
C GLU A 346 12.21 -36.32 13.21
N LEU A 347 11.20 -36.11 14.06
CA LEU A 347 11.35 -36.17 15.51
C LEU A 347 11.83 -37.56 15.99
N VAL A 348 11.19 -38.64 15.52
CA VAL A 348 11.61 -40.02 15.87
C VAL A 348 13.03 -40.32 15.38
N LYS A 349 13.46 -39.76 14.24
CA LYS A 349 14.82 -39.86 13.71
C LYS A 349 15.84 -39.05 14.51
N GLU A 350 15.50 -37.88 15.06
CA GLU A 350 16.40 -37.12 15.95
C GLU A 350 16.48 -37.76 17.35
N GLU A 351 15.39 -38.29 17.90
CA GLU A 351 15.41 -39.02 19.18
C GLU A 351 16.18 -40.36 19.11
N ALA A 352 16.31 -40.93 17.90
CA ALA A 352 17.06 -42.17 17.65
C ALA A 352 18.58 -41.99 17.45
N LYS A 353 19.09 -40.76 17.36
CA LYS A 353 20.54 -40.49 17.14
C LYS A 353 21.30 -40.46 18.46
N GLU A 354 22.44 -41.13 18.50
CA GLU A 354 23.44 -40.97 19.57
C GLU A 354 24.71 -40.29 19.02
N PRO A 355 25.24 -39.23 19.67
CA PRO A 355 24.69 -38.55 20.84
C PRO A 355 23.44 -37.73 20.51
N GLN A 356 22.47 -37.72 21.42
CA GLN A 356 21.22 -36.95 21.28
C GLN A 356 21.50 -35.44 21.38
N ASN A 357 20.92 -34.66 20.46
CA ASN A 357 20.98 -33.19 20.49
C ASN A 357 19.64 -32.64 21.00
N GLU A 358 19.60 -32.23 22.27
CA GLU A 358 18.38 -31.73 22.91
C GLU A 358 17.76 -30.51 22.20
N GLU A 359 18.58 -29.63 21.63
CA GLU A 359 18.11 -28.42 20.96
C GLU A 359 17.35 -28.78 19.68
N LYS A 360 17.91 -29.70 18.88
CA LYS A 360 17.24 -30.24 17.68
C LYS A 360 15.97 -30.99 18.03
N ILE A 361 15.97 -31.77 19.10
CA ILE A 361 14.77 -32.49 19.56
C ILE A 361 13.68 -31.49 20.02
N LYS A 362 14.04 -30.39 20.69
CA LYS A 362 13.11 -29.30 21.04
C LYS A 362 12.54 -28.60 19.80
N GLN A 363 13.38 -28.29 18.81
CA GLN A 363 12.95 -27.70 17.53
C GLN A 363 12.01 -28.65 16.74
N ALA A 364 12.33 -29.94 16.67
CA ALA A 364 11.49 -30.95 16.03
C ALA A 364 10.13 -31.11 16.73
N LYS A 365 10.08 -31.06 18.07
CA LYS A 365 8.82 -31.07 18.84
C LYS A 365 7.94 -29.87 18.54
N ALA A 366 8.51 -28.66 18.51
CA ALA A 366 7.78 -27.45 18.14
C ALA A 366 7.25 -27.49 16.68
N LYS A 367 8.03 -28.07 15.75
CA LYS A 367 7.63 -28.27 14.35
C LYS A 367 6.43 -29.24 14.24
N VAL A 368 6.43 -30.34 14.99
CA VAL A 368 5.31 -31.29 15.08
C VAL A 368 4.06 -30.62 15.65
N GLU A 369 4.18 -29.83 16.71
CA GLU A 369 3.06 -29.12 17.34
C GLU A 369 2.44 -28.08 16.39
N SER A 370 3.28 -27.27 15.74
CA SER A 370 2.86 -26.31 14.71
C SER A 370 2.07 -26.98 13.58
N LYS A 371 2.58 -28.11 13.04
CA LYS A 371 1.88 -28.83 11.95
C LYS A 371 0.59 -29.50 12.41
N LYS A 372 0.50 -29.97 13.66
CA LYS A 372 -0.75 -30.47 14.23
C LYS A 372 -1.79 -29.37 14.42
N ALA A 373 -1.38 -28.16 14.81
CA ALA A 373 -2.28 -27.01 14.88
C ALA A 373 -2.82 -26.59 13.50
N GLU A 374 -1.97 -26.61 12.47
CA GLU A 374 -2.36 -26.37 11.07
C GLU A 374 -3.40 -27.38 10.57
N ALA A 375 -3.16 -28.69 10.76
CA ALA A 375 -4.11 -29.74 10.40
C ALA A 375 -5.44 -29.64 11.17
N THR A 376 -5.39 -29.34 12.48
CA THR A 376 -6.59 -29.16 13.32
C THR A 376 -7.42 -27.96 12.87
N ARG A 377 -6.78 -26.89 12.39
CA ARG A 377 -7.47 -25.72 11.83
C ARG A 377 -8.22 -26.07 10.55
N LEU A 378 -7.62 -26.86 9.65
CA LEU A 378 -8.26 -27.27 8.40
C LEU A 378 -9.48 -28.18 8.65
N GLU A 379 -9.39 -29.14 9.58
CA GLU A 379 -10.55 -29.94 10.01
C GLU A 379 -11.64 -29.08 10.65
N LYS A 380 -11.28 -28.08 11.46
CA LYS A 380 -12.28 -27.13 11.99
C LYS A 380 -13.00 -26.38 10.86
N ILE A 381 -12.27 -25.86 9.87
CA ILE A 381 -12.84 -25.21 8.68
C ILE A 381 -13.79 -26.16 7.94
N LYS A 382 -13.44 -27.45 7.79
CA LYS A 382 -14.32 -28.48 7.20
C LYS A 382 -15.63 -28.61 7.97
N THR A 383 -15.56 -28.76 9.29
CA THR A 383 -16.76 -28.90 10.13
C THR A 383 -17.64 -27.66 10.13
N ASP A 384 -17.06 -26.46 10.15
CA ASP A 384 -17.83 -25.22 10.16
C ASP A 384 -18.46 -24.92 8.78
N ARG A 385 -17.77 -25.26 7.67
CA ARG A 385 -18.35 -25.24 6.31
C ARG A 385 -19.52 -26.21 6.17
N LYS A 386 -19.40 -27.44 6.71
CA LYS A 386 -20.48 -28.43 6.71
C LYS A 386 -21.70 -27.97 7.52
N LYS A 387 -21.50 -27.39 8.70
CA LYS A 387 -22.58 -26.78 9.50
C LYS A 387 -23.26 -25.63 8.77
N ALA A 388 -22.50 -24.76 8.11
CA ALA A 388 -23.02 -23.64 7.34
C ALA A 388 -23.84 -24.11 6.12
N GLU A 389 -23.44 -25.20 5.47
CA GLU A 389 -24.22 -25.80 4.38
C GLU A 389 -25.51 -26.46 4.90
N GLU A 390 -25.45 -27.18 6.01
CA GLU A 390 -26.63 -27.77 6.64
C GLU A 390 -27.64 -26.70 7.09
N ALA A 391 -27.16 -25.58 7.65
CA ALA A 391 -27.99 -24.43 7.99
C ALA A 391 -28.67 -23.81 6.74
N LYS A 392 -27.93 -23.66 5.63
CA LYS A 392 -28.50 -23.19 4.35
C LYS A 392 -29.56 -24.14 3.80
N ARG A 393 -29.36 -25.46 3.91
CA ARG A 393 -30.34 -26.47 3.50
C ARG A 393 -31.61 -26.38 4.35
N LYS A 394 -31.49 -26.20 5.68
CA LYS A 394 -32.64 -26.02 6.59
C LYS A 394 -33.45 -24.76 6.29
N VAL A 395 -32.79 -23.62 6.04
CA VAL A 395 -33.49 -22.37 5.62
C VAL A 395 -34.22 -22.57 4.28
N ALA A 396 -33.57 -23.20 3.30
CA ALA A 396 -34.19 -23.50 2.00
C ALA A 396 -35.32 -24.54 2.07
N GLU A 397 -35.39 -25.35 3.13
CA GLU A 397 -36.46 -26.30 3.42
C GLU A 397 -37.63 -25.62 4.15
N GLU A 398 -37.35 -24.72 5.12
CA GLU A 398 -38.37 -23.89 5.78
C GLU A 398 -39.09 -22.93 4.80
N ASP A 399 -38.37 -22.34 3.84
CA ASP A 399 -38.99 -21.51 2.80
C ASP A 399 -39.87 -22.33 1.85
N LYS A 400 -39.54 -23.61 1.60
CA LYS A 400 -40.40 -24.52 0.82
C LYS A 400 -41.65 -24.98 1.56
N VAL A 401 -41.67 -24.95 2.90
CA VAL A 401 -42.86 -25.32 3.70
C VAL A 401 -43.88 -24.17 3.77
N LYS A 402 -43.48 -22.92 3.49
CA LYS A 402 -44.39 -21.76 3.45
C LYS A 402 -45.23 -21.66 2.17
N GLU A 403 -44.91 -22.41 1.12
CA GLU A 403 -45.63 -22.36 -0.15
C GLU A 403 -46.65 -23.52 -0.29
N LYS A 404 -47.80 -23.38 0.38
CA LYS A 404 -49.03 -24.11 0.05
C LYS A 404 -49.99 -23.14 -0.66
N PRO A 405 -50.74 -23.58 -1.71
CA PRO A 405 -51.28 -22.66 -2.70
C PRO A 405 -52.50 -21.90 -2.17
N ALA A 406 -52.55 -20.60 -2.46
CA ALA A 406 -53.72 -19.77 -2.24
C ALA A 406 -54.81 -20.05 -3.29
N GLU A 407 -56.08 -19.97 -2.86
CA GLU A 407 -57.26 -20.32 -3.67
C GLU A 407 -57.51 -19.36 -4.84
N GLN A 408 -58.12 -19.90 -5.91
CA GLN A 408 -58.69 -19.11 -7.00
C GLN A 408 -59.98 -18.39 -6.56
N PRO A 409 -60.17 -17.11 -6.91
CA PRO A 409 -61.50 -16.51 -7.01
C PRO A 409 -62.11 -16.79 -8.40
N GLN A 410 -63.35 -17.30 -8.45
CA GLN A 410 -64.10 -17.51 -9.70
C GLN A 410 -64.76 -16.21 -10.25
N PRO A 411 -65.12 -16.15 -11.55
CA PRO A 411 -65.47 -14.91 -12.25
C PRO A 411 -66.98 -14.69 -12.51
N ALA A 412 -67.40 -13.44 -12.70
CA ALA A 412 -68.61 -12.99 -13.43
C ALA A 412 -68.74 -11.44 -13.42
N PRO A 413 -69.55 -10.80 -14.30
CA PRO A 413 -70.00 -11.16 -15.65
C PRO A 413 -69.83 -10.01 -16.70
N ALA A 414 -70.07 -10.29 -17.99
CA ALA A 414 -70.10 -9.30 -19.08
C ALA A 414 -71.52 -9.05 -19.64
N PRO A 415 -71.88 -7.80 -19.99
CA PRO A 415 -72.46 -7.44 -21.31
C PRO A 415 -72.10 -5.99 -21.78
N LYS A 416 -72.36 -5.48 -23.00
CA LYS A 416 -72.54 -5.98 -24.40
C LYS A 416 -72.26 -4.79 -25.38
N PRO A 417 -72.11 -4.97 -26.71
CA PRO A 417 -71.38 -4.01 -27.57
C PRO A 417 -72.20 -3.14 -28.56
N ALA A 418 -71.49 -2.12 -29.11
CA ALA A 418 -71.75 -1.34 -30.35
C ALA A 418 -72.88 -0.27 -30.33
N PRO A 419 -72.91 0.73 -31.27
CA PRO A 419 -72.03 1.00 -32.42
C PRO A 419 -71.46 2.45 -32.53
N ALA A 420 -70.83 2.74 -33.67
CA ALA A 420 -69.98 3.90 -34.03
C ALA A 420 -70.59 5.33 -33.99
N PRO A 421 -69.73 6.38 -33.93
CA PRO A 421 -70.13 7.78 -34.07
C PRO A 421 -69.94 8.37 -35.50
N GLN A 422 -70.99 9.04 -35.95
CA GLN A 422 -71.05 10.17 -36.89
C GLN A 422 -72.12 11.13 -36.31
N PRO A 423 -72.34 12.40 -36.76
CA PRO A 423 -71.99 12.93 -38.09
C PRO A 423 -71.42 14.38 -38.10
N GLU A 424 -70.88 14.78 -39.26
CA GLU A 424 -71.15 16.11 -39.81
C GLU A 424 -71.57 15.99 -41.29
N LYS A 425 -72.36 16.96 -41.76
CA LYS A 425 -73.01 17.08 -43.08
C LYS A 425 -72.56 18.43 -43.69
N PRO A 426 -72.75 18.76 -45.00
CA PRO A 426 -73.84 18.25 -45.85
C PRO A 426 -73.55 17.95 -47.35
N ALA A 427 -74.50 17.19 -47.91
CA ALA A 427 -75.09 17.30 -49.26
C ALA A 427 -74.33 16.90 -50.55
N GLU A 428 -75.05 16.03 -51.26
CA GLU A 428 -75.17 15.84 -52.72
C GLU A 428 -74.24 14.89 -53.50
N GLN A 429 -74.82 14.45 -54.62
CA GLN A 429 -74.65 13.19 -55.36
C GLN A 429 -73.81 13.40 -56.65
N PRO A 430 -73.42 12.36 -57.43
CA PRO A 430 -73.99 11.01 -57.50
C PRO A 430 -73.03 9.80 -57.58
N LYS A 431 -73.67 8.61 -57.54
CA LYS A 431 -73.24 7.31 -58.09
C LYS A 431 -72.69 7.42 -59.54
N ALA A 432 -71.98 6.44 -60.11
CA ALA A 432 -72.08 4.98 -59.90
C ALA A 432 -70.71 4.28 -60.14
N GLU A 433 -70.44 3.11 -59.54
CA GLU A 433 -70.48 1.77 -60.18
C GLU A 433 -69.53 1.57 -61.38
N LYS A 434 -68.83 0.44 -61.56
CA LYS A 434 -68.80 -0.87 -60.85
C LYS A 434 -67.40 -1.51 -61.08
N PRO A 435 -67.07 -2.70 -60.55
CA PRO A 435 -65.73 -2.98 -60.03
C PRO A 435 -65.06 -4.15 -60.78
N ALA A 436 -64.13 -4.78 -60.08
CA ALA A 436 -63.60 -6.12 -60.30
C ALA A 436 -62.70 -6.29 -61.53
N ASP A 437 -61.62 -7.04 -61.44
CA ASP A 437 -60.87 -7.56 -60.27
C ASP A 437 -59.52 -8.05 -60.87
N GLN A 438 -58.64 -8.54 -60.00
CA GLN A 438 -57.52 -9.44 -60.34
C GLN A 438 -56.30 -8.78 -61.05
N GLN A 439 -55.08 -9.28 -60.89
CA GLN A 439 -54.41 -10.09 -59.85
C GLN A 439 -52.93 -10.21 -60.26
N ALA A 440 -52.02 -10.42 -59.30
CA ALA A 440 -50.58 -10.67 -59.51
C ALA A 440 -49.79 -9.41 -59.95
N GLU A 441 -48.64 -9.09 -59.34
CA GLU A 441 -47.28 -9.55 -59.72
C GLU A 441 -46.90 -9.05 -61.13
N GLU A 442 -45.78 -8.38 -61.38
CA GLU A 442 -44.56 -8.12 -60.59
C GLU A 442 -43.83 -6.92 -61.22
N ASP A 443 -42.71 -6.48 -60.64
CA ASP A 443 -41.63 -5.69 -61.29
C ASP A 443 -41.95 -4.35 -62.03
N TYR A 444 -41.23 -3.28 -61.69
CA TYR A 444 -39.94 -2.98 -62.37
C TYR A 444 -39.36 -1.60 -61.94
N ALA A 445 -38.05 -1.59 -61.66
CA ALA A 445 -37.09 -0.48 -61.62
C ALA A 445 -37.54 1.01 -61.50
N ARG A 446 -37.19 1.62 -60.35
CA ARG A 446 -36.11 2.64 -60.20
C ARG A 446 -35.98 3.80 -61.23
N ARG A 447 -35.90 5.03 -60.67
CA ARG A 447 -35.22 6.28 -61.12
C ARG A 447 -35.92 7.29 -62.06
N SER A 448 -36.17 8.47 -61.50
CA SER A 448 -35.70 9.81 -61.96
C SER A 448 -36.09 10.82 -60.84
N GLU A 449 -35.23 11.62 -60.20
CA GLU A 449 -33.92 12.17 -60.58
C GLU A 449 -34.02 12.86 -61.96
N GLU A 450 -34.11 14.18 -62.09
CA GLU A 450 -33.57 15.27 -61.26
C GLU A 450 -34.45 16.55 -61.30
N GLU A 451 -33.85 17.68 -60.89
CA GLU A 451 -34.00 18.97 -61.59
C GLU A 451 -35.23 19.86 -61.28
N TYR A 452 -35.22 20.50 -60.10
CA TYR A 452 -35.52 21.96 -60.02
C TYR A 452 -34.94 22.67 -58.79
N ASN A 453 -33.61 22.64 -58.67
CA ASN A 453 -32.90 23.62 -57.86
C ASN A 453 -33.03 25.02 -58.50
N ARG A 454 -33.55 26.03 -57.77
CA ARG A 454 -32.96 27.39 -57.59
C ARG A 454 -33.95 28.51 -57.19
N LEU A 455 -33.48 29.37 -56.27
CA LEU A 455 -33.71 30.83 -56.12
C LEU A 455 -35.19 31.34 -56.03
N THR A 456 -35.56 32.42 -55.32
CA THR A 456 -34.80 33.60 -54.84
C THR A 456 -35.49 34.23 -53.60
N GLN A 457 -34.82 35.15 -52.92
CA GLN A 457 -35.37 35.94 -51.80
C GLN A 457 -36.38 37.02 -52.22
N GLN A 458 -37.34 37.36 -51.35
CA GLN A 458 -37.60 38.74 -50.87
C GLN A 458 -38.64 38.80 -49.73
N GLN A 459 -38.60 39.88 -48.92
CA GLN A 459 -39.32 40.03 -47.63
C GLN A 459 -40.55 41.00 -47.74
N PRO A 460 -41.14 41.58 -46.65
CA PRO A 460 -42.44 41.17 -46.09
C PRO A 460 -43.48 42.33 -46.08
N PRO A 461 -44.69 42.21 -45.46
CA PRO A 461 -44.82 42.49 -44.01
C PRO A 461 -45.93 41.73 -43.23
N LYS A 462 -45.83 41.87 -41.89
CA LYS A 462 -46.81 41.71 -40.78
C LYS A 462 -48.33 41.71 -41.12
N ALA A 463 -49.23 41.07 -40.36
CA ALA A 463 -49.07 40.34 -39.07
C ALA A 463 -50.30 39.44 -38.75
N GLU A 464 -50.09 38.38 -37.94
CA GLU A 464 -51.14 37.81 -37.07
C GLU A 464 -50.53 37.05 -35.86
N LYS A 465 -51.37 36.59 -34.93
CA LYS A 465 -51.05 36.23 -33.53
C LYS A 465 -51.94 35.06 -33.05
N PRO A 466 -51.51 34.13 -32.17
CA PRO A 466 -50.15 33.69 -31.79
C PRO A 466 -49.90 32.18 -32.12
N ALA A 467 -48.64 31.75 -32.12
CA ALA A 467 -48.27 30.33 -32.24
C ALA A 467 -48.41 29.56 -30.89
N PRO A 468 -48.62 28.23 -30.89
CA PRO A 468 -48.72 27.44 -29.67
C PRO A 468 -47.42 27.42 -28.86
N ALA A 469 -47.54 27.18 -27.55
CA ALA A 469 -46.42 27.17 -26.62
C ALA A 469 -45.37 26.09 -26.97
N PRO A 470 -44.07 26.35 -26.76
CA PRO A 470 -43.04 25.35 -27.01
C PRO A 470 -43.24 24.15 -26.07
N GLN A 471 -43.14 22.94 -26.63
CA GLN A 471 -42.94 21.75 -25.82
C GLN A 471 -41.62 21.92 -25.03
N PRO A 472 -41.54 21.48 -23.76
CA PRO A 472 -40.28 21.46 -23.05
C PRO A 472 -39.32 20.53 -23.79
N GLU A 473 -38.21 21.07 -24.27
CA GLU A 473 -37.09 20.26 -24.74
C GLU A 473 -36.73 19.27 -23.62
N GLN A 474 -36.69 17.97 -23.94
CA GLN A 474 -36.15 17.00 -23.01
C GLN A 474 -34.73 17.46 -22.64
N PRO A 475 -34.36 17.52 -21.35
CA PRO A 475 -33.02 17.92 -20.97
C PRO A 475 -32.03 16.99 -21.67
N ALA A 476 -31.12 17.57 -22.44
CA ALA A 476 -30.06 16.81 -23.12
C ALA A 476 -29.39 15.88 -22.09
N PRO A 477 -29.12 14.61 -22.44
CA PRO A 477 -28.55 13.66 -21.49
C PRO A 477 -27.28 14.25 -20.90
N ALA A 478 -27.23 14.35 -19.57
CA ALA A 478 -26.17 15.05 -18.86
C ALA A 478 -24.79 14.57 -19.36
N PRO A 479 -23.87 15.48 -19.71
CA PRO A 479 -22.63 15.11 -20.38
C PRO A 479 -21.88 14.07 -19.55
N LYS A 480 -21.41 13.01 -20.20
CA LYS A 480 -20.48 12.06 -19.58
C LYS A 480 -19.25 12.88 -19.16
N THR A 481 -19.01 13.01 -17.87
CA THR A 481 -17.87 13.73 -17.31
C THR A 481 -17.17 12.88 -16.25
N GLY A 482 -15.85 13.10 -16.09
CA GLY A 482 -14.97 12.35 -15.21
C GLY A 482 -14.66 10.94 -15.72
N TRP A 483 -14.16 10.09 -14.81
CA TRP A 483 -13.87 8.69 -15.10
C TRP A 483 -15.15 7.88 -15.40
N LYS A 484 -15.11 7.09 -16.47
CA LYS A 484 -16.15 6.14 -16.87
C LYS A 484 -15.52 4.81 -17.26
N GLN A 485 -16.17 3.70 -16.90
CA GLN A 485 -15.77 2.36 -17.33
C GLN A 485 -16.74 1.88 -18.41
N GLU A 486 -16.23 1.59 -19.61
CA GLU A 486 -17.02 1.15 -20.77
C GLU A 486 -16.34 -0.10 -21.37
N ASN A 487 -17.09 -1.20 -21.51
CA ASN A 487 -16.56 -2.51 -21.95
C ASN A 487 -15.32 -2.98 -21.16
N GLY A 488 -15.29 -2.74 -19.84
CA GLY A 488 -14.18 -3.09 -18.96
C GLY A 488 -13.01 -2.10 -18.96
N MET A 489 -12.90 -1.25 -19.99
CA MET A 489 -11.85 -0.25 -20.15
C MET A 489 -12.23 1.07 -19.46
N TRP A 490 -11.26 1.77 -18.88
CA TRP A 490 -11.47 3.08 -18.27
C TRP A 490 -11.19 4.21 -19.28
N TYR A 491 -12.05 5.22 -19.26
CA TYR A 491 -11.95 6.44 -20.06
C TYR A 491 -12.13 7.65 -19.13
N PHE A 492 -11.59 8.79 -19.51
CA PHE A 492 -11.84 10.06 -18.82
C PHE A 492 -12.50 11.04 -19.78
N TYR A 493 -13.60 11.65 -19.37
CA TYR A 493 -14.27 12.70 -20.11
C TYR A 493 -14.12 14.05 -19.41
N ASN A 494 -13.70 15.06 -20.15
CA ASN A 494 -13.57 16.44 -19.68
C ASN A 494 -14.95 17.05 -19.38
N THR A 495 -14.97 18.24 -18.76
CA THR A 495 -16.22 18.93 -18.37
C THR A 495 -17.11 19.34 -19.54
N ASP A 496 -16.56 19.42 -20.75
CA ASP A 496 -17.28 19.67 -22.00
C ASP A 496 -17.82 18.38 -22.67
N GLY A 497 -17.58 17.21 -22.07
CA GLY A 497 -17.93 15.90 -22.61
C GLY A 497 -16.93 15.33 -23.62
N SER A 498 -15.82 16.03 -23.92
CA SER A 498 -14.76 15.51 -24.79
C SER A 498 -13.97 14.40 -24.09
N MET A 499 -13.53 13.38 -24.85
CA MET A 499 -12.73 12.27 -24.32
C MET A 499 -11.25 12.66 -24.24
N ALA A 500 -10.62 12.49 -23.08
CA ALA A 500 -9.21 12.76 -22.90
C ALA A 500 -8.31 11.68 -23.54
N THR A 501 -7.17 12.11 -24.08
CA THR A 501 -6.09 11.25 -24.60
C THR A 501 -4.74 11.83 -24.15
N GLY A 502 -3.69 11.02 -24.13
CA GLY A 502 -2.38 11.39 -23.63
C GLY A 502 -2.30 11.47 -22.10
N TRP A 503 -1.37 12.28 -21.59
CA TRP A 503 -1.17 12.47 -20.15
C TRP A 503 -2.29 13.30 -19.52
N LEU A 504 -2.90 12.75 -18.47
CA LEU A 504 -3.93 13.41 -17.66
C LEU A 504 -3.44 13.51 -16.21
N GLN A 505 -3.50 14.70 -15.62
CA GLN A 505 -3.37 14.86 -14.18
C GLN A 505 -4.76 14.92 -13.55
N ASN A 506 -5.05 14.02 -12.62
CA ASN A 506 -6.33 13.97 -11.90
C ASN A 506 -6.10 13.66 -10.41
N ASN A 507 -6.67 14.48 -9.52
CA ASN A 507 -6.57 14.32 -8.06
C ASN A 507 -5.13 14.16 -7.53
N GLY A 508 -4.15 14.83 -8.15
CA GLY A 508 -2.73 14.76 -7.76
C GLY A 508 -1.94 13.59 -8.37
N SER A 509 -2.61 12.63 -9.01
CA SER A 509 -1.99 11.52 -9.73
C SER A 509 -1.92 11.79 -11.23
N TRP A 510 -0.90 11.24 -11.89
CA TRP A 510 -0.80 11.22 -13.35
C TRP A 510 -1.34 9.90 -13.90
N TYR A 511 -2.01 9.97 -15.04
CA TYR A 511 -2.57 8.85 -15.79
C TYR A 511 -2.21 9.01 -17.26
N TYR A 512 -2.19 7.92 -18.02
CA TYR A 512 -2.06 7.97 -19.47
C TYR A 512 -3.27 7.35 -20.14
N LEU A 513 -3.91 8.10 -21.04
CA LEU A 513 -5.01 7.63 -21.88
C LEU A 513 -4.44 7.39 -23.28
N ASN A 514 -4.60 6.19 -23.80
CA ASN A 514 -4.18 5.80 -25.15
C ASN A 514 -4.90 6.66 -26.22
N ALA A 515 -4.45 6.57 -27.47
CA ALA A 515 -5.06 7.31 -28.58
C ALA A 515 -6.57 7.00 -28.81
N ASN A 516 -7.04 5.83 -28.36
CA ASN A 516 -8.46 5.46 -28.35
C ASN A 516 -9.22 5.92 -27.09
N GLY A 517 -8.59 6.69 -26.19
CA GLY A 517 -9.13 7.17 -24.92
C GLY A 517 -9.01 6.20 -23.74
N SER A 518 -8.60 4.94 -23.96
CA SER A 518 -8.53 3.94 -22.89
C SER A 518 -7.31 4.14 -21.97
N MET A 519 -7.51 4.02 -20.67
CA MET A 519 -6.45 4.15 -19.66
C MET A 519 -5.41 3.03 -19.80
N ALA A 520 -4.13 3.41 -19.86
CA ALA A 520 -3.00 2.50 -19.87
C ALA A 520 -2.64 2.02 -18.46
N THR A 521 -2.14 0.79 -18.37
CA THR A 521 -1.57 0.16 -17.17
C THR A 521 -0.30 -0.60 -17.55
N GLY A 522 0.58 -0.87 -16.59
CA GLY A 522 1.89 -1.48 -16.82
C GLY A 522 2.91 -0.53 -17.43
N TRP A 523 3.89 -1.09 -18.15
CA TRP A 523 4.96 -0.33 -18.79
C TRP A 523 4.46 0.43 -20.03
N LEU A 524 4.71 1.74 -20.05
CA LEU A 524 4.41 2.64 -21.17
C LEU A 524 5.72 3.25 -21.69
N GLN A 525 5.96 3.17 -23.00
CA GLN A 525 6.98 3.99 -23.64
C GLN A 525 6.34 5.25 -24.24
N ASN A 526 6.79 6.44 -23.82
CA ASN A 526 6.31 7.71 -24.33
C ASN A 526 7.50 8.65 -24.57
N ASN A 527 7.62 9.21 -25.78
CA ASN A 527 8.70 10.12 -26.19
C ASN A 527 10.11 9.62 -25.85
N GLY A 528 10.37 8.32 -26.06
CA GLY A 528 11.66 7.68 -25.81
C GLY A 528 11.96 7.36 -24.34
N SER A 529 11.13 7.82 -23.39
CA SER A 529 11.22 7.46 -21.97
C SER A 529 10.24 6.33 -21.64
N TRP A 530 10.63 5.47 -20.69
CA TRP A 530 9.73 4.48 -20.10
C TRP A 530 9.08 5.03 -18.83
N TYR A 531 7.83 4.67 -18.61
CA TYR A 531 7.02 4.99 -17.45
C TYR A 531 6.32 3.71 -16.99
N TYR A 532 5.92 3.66 -15.71
CA TYR A 532 5.08 2.57 -15.22
C TYR A 532 3.78 3.14 -14.66
N LEU A 533 2.66 2.60 -15.15
CA LEU A 533 1.32 2.90 -14.67
C LEU A 533 0.86 1.70 -13.81
N ASN A 534 0.46 1.96 -12.58
CA ASN A 534 -0.06 0.94 -11.67
C ASN A 534 -1.37 0.31 -12.20
N ALA A 535 -1.86 -0.75 -11.56
CA ALA A 535 -3.10 -1.41 -11.98
C ALA A 535 -4.33 -0.46 -12.00
N ASN A 536 -4.32 0.56 -11.14
CA ASN A 536 -5.33 1.64 -11.11
C ASN A 536 -5.05 2.80 -12.11
N GLY A 537 -4.06 2.65 -12.98
CA GLY A 537 -3.64 3.64 -13.99
C GLY A 537 -2.77 4.80 -13.48
N SER A 538 -2.54 4.91 -12.16
CA SER A 538 -1.69 5.97 -11.61
C SER A 538 -0.20 5.74 -11.95
N MET A 539 0.50 6.77 -12.36
CA MET A 539 1.93 6.72 -12.67
C MET A 539 2.76 6.50 -11.39
N ALA A 540 3.63 5.50 -11.42
CA ALA A 540 4.55 5.19 -10.33
C ALA A 540 5.79 6.11 -10.34
N THR A 541 6.34 6.33 -9.15
CA THR A 541 7.60 7.06 -8.90
C THR A 541 8.36 6.35 -7.77
N GLY A 542 9.69 6.48 -7.74
CA GLY A 542 10.56 5.79 -6.79
C GLY A 542 10.85 4.34 -7.20
N TRP A 543 11.18 3.50 -6.24
CA TRP A 543 11.49 2.08 -6.46
C TRP A 543 10.25 1.26 -6.82
N LEU A 544 10.35 0.51 -7.92
CA LEU A 544 9.34 -0.44 -8.39
C LEU A 544 9.96 -1.84 -8.47
N GLN A 545 9.30 -2.84 -7.90
CA GLN A 545 9.61 -4.24 -8.18
C GLN A 545 8.65 -4.78 -9.24
N ASN A 546 9.18 -5.28 -10.37
CA ASN A 546 8.38 -5.86 -11.45
C ASN A 546 9.10 -7.11 -12.00
N ASN A 547 8.37 -8.23 -12.12
CA ASN A 547 8.90 -9.51 -12.64
C ASN A 547 10.25 -9.95 -12.00
N GLY A 548 10.39 -9.77 -10.68
CA GLY A 548 11.60 -10.14 -9.93
C GLY A 548 12.76 -9.14 -10.01
N SER A 549 12.71 -8.16 -10.93
CA SER A 549 13.71 -7.09 -11.04
C SER A 549 13.24 -5.81 -10.33
N TRP A 550 14.20 -5.01 -9.85
CA TRP A 550 13.95 -3.68 -9.32
C TRP A 550 14.24 -2.63 -10.40
N TYR A 551 13.45 -1.56 -10.42
CA TYR A 551 13.54 -0.42 -11.32
C TYR A 551 13.42 0.86 -10.49
N TYR A 552 14.02 1.95 -10.95
CA TYR A 552 13.84 3.27 -10.34
C TYR A 552 13.12 4.20 -11.31
N LEU A 553 11.98 4.75 -10.88
CA LEU A 553 11.23 5.75 -11.61
C LEU A 553 11.54 7.11 -10.98
N ASN A 554 12.03 8.06 -11.77
CA ASN A 554 12.33 9.41 -11.30
C ASN A 554 11.06 10.14 -10.81
N ALA A 555 11.21 11.30 -10.17
CA ALA A 555 10.07 12.09 -9.66
C ALA A 555 9.08 12.57 -10.76
N ASN A 556 9.50 12.60 -12.02
CA ASN A 556 8.66 12.85 -13.20
C ASN A 556 8.06 11.56 -13.82
N GLY A 557 8.25 10.40 -13.18
CA GLY A 557 7.83 9.08 -13.64
C GLY A 557 8.74 8.38 -14.65
N SER A 558 9.77 9.05 -15.19
CA SER A 558 10.62 8.43 -16.20
C SER A 558 11.57 7.42 -15.56
N MET A 559 11.65 6.21 -16.13
CA MET A 559 12.56 5.16 -15.69
C MET A 559 14.02 5.62 -15.81
N ALA A 560 14.80 5.44 -14.75
CA ALA A 560 16.23 5.71 -14.74
C ALA A 560 17.04 4.52 -15.28
N THR A 561 18.18 4.84 -15.89
CA THR A 561 19.25 3.91 -16.25
C THR A 561 20.56 4.43 -15.65
N ASP A 562 21.58 3.58 -15.64
CA ASP A 562 22.91 3.87 -15.09
C ASP A 562 22.87 4.19 -13.57
N TRP A 563 23.72 5.13 -13.13
CA TRP A 563 23.91 5.45 -11.72
C TRP A 563 22.77 6.28 -11.14
N VAL A 564 22.08 5.73 -10.14
CA VAL A 564 21.08 6.45 -9.32
C VAL A 564 21.61 6.59 -7.90
N LYS A 565 21.50 7.79 -7.33
CA LYS A 565 21.71 8.03 -5.90
C LYS A 565 20.36 8.21 -5.23
N ASP A 566 20.05 7.34 -4.28
CA ASP A 566 18.85 7.43 -3.44
C ASP A 566 19.28 7.58 -1.97
N GLY A 567 18.93 8.74 -1.38
CA GLY A 567 19.52 9.20 -0.13
C GLY A 567 21.05 9.32 -0.23
N ASP A 568 21.76 8.55 0.59
CA ASP A 568 23.22 8.45 0.59
C ASP A 568 23.79 7.24 -0.14
N THR A 569 22.93 6.37 -0.67
CA THR A 569 23.31 5.11 -1.30
C THR A 569 23.29 5.24 -2.82
N TRP A 570 24.32 4.70 -3.48
CA TRP A 570 24.37 4.56 -4.93
C TRP A 570 23.91 3.18 -5.37
N TYR A 571 23.22 3.14 -6.50
CA TYR A 571 22.68 1.96 -7.17
C TYR A 571 23.03 2.05 -8.66
N TYR A 572 23.09 0.92 -9.35
CA TYR A 572 23.29 0.88 -10.80
C TYR A 572 22.15 0.11 -11.49
N LEU A 573 21.48 0.81 -12.41
CA LEU A 573 20.40 0.31 -13.25
C LEU A 573 20.98 0.02 -14.64
N GLU A 574 20.69 -1.14 -15.21
CA GLU A 574 21.12 -1.49 -16.57
C GLU A 574 20.37 -0.67 -17.63
N ALA A 575 20.75 -0.79 -18.91
CA ALA A 575 20.04 -0.11 -20.01
C ALA A 575 18.57 -0.56 -20.17
N SER A 576 18.21 -1.71 -19.60
CA SER A 576 16.85 -2.22 -19.46
C SER A 576 16.06 -1.57 -18.31
N GLY A 577 16.72 -0.75 -17.48
CA GLY A 577 16.21 -0.21 -16.22
C GLY A 577 16.32 -1.18 -15.03
N ALA A 578 16.76 -2.42 -15.23
CA ALA A 578 16.86 -3.41 -14.16
C ALA A 578 18.06 -3.14 -13.24
N MET A 579 17.84 -3.14 -11.93
CA MET A 579 18.87 -2.91 -10.92
C MET A 579 19.82 -4.10 -10.79
N LYS A 580 21.13 -3.84 -10.82
CA LYS A 580 22.13 -4.86 -10.44
C LYS A 580 22.11 -5.10 -8.93
N ALA A 581 22.22 -6.38 -8.55
CA ALA A 581 22.39 -6.82 -7.16
C ALA A 581 23.35 -8.01 -7.09
N SER A 582 23.98 -8.20 -5.92
CA SER A 582 24.88 -9.32 -5.57
C SER A 582 25.97 -9.63 -6.62
N GLN A 583 26.57 -8.62 -7.25
CA GLN A 583 27.49 -8.84 -8.36
C GLN A 583 28.57 -7.77 -8.52
N TRP A 584 29.71 -8.22 -9.04
CA TRP A 584 30.71 -7.36 -9.66
C TRP A 584 30.31 -7.00 -11.09
N PHE A 585 30.49 -5.75 -11.47
CA PHE A 585 30.25 -5.25 -12.83
C PHE A 585 31.22 -4.14 -13.20
N LYS A 586 31.33 -3.85 -14.50
CA LYS A 586 32.33 -2.95 -15.06
C LYS A 586 31.65 -1.77 -15.77
N VAL A 587 32.03 -0.54 -15.41
CA VAL A 587 31.55 0.72 -16.03
C VAL A 587 32.77 1.58 -16.36
N SER A 588 32.89 2.04 -17.60
CA SER A 588 33.99 2.92 -18.07
C SER A 588 35.39 2.49 -17.58
N ASP A 589 35.72 1.23 -17.88
CA ASP A 589 36.94 0.52 -17.49
C ASP A 589 37.21 0.26 -16.00
N LYS A 590 36.30 0.67 -15.10
CA LYS A 590 36.40 0.45 -13.66
C LYS A 590 35.44 -0.64 -13.18
N TRP A 591 35.87 -1.42 -12.19
CA TRP A 591 35.04 -2.43 -11.54
C TRP A 591 34.36 -1.88 -10.30
N TYR A 592 33.10 -2.26 -10.11
CA TYR A 592 32.24 -1.89 -8.99
C TYR A 592 31.52 -3.13 -8.46
N TYR A 593 31.15 -3.11 -7.18
CA TYR A 593 30.35 -4.17 -6.56
C TYR A 593 29.09 -3.61 -5.92
N VAL A 594 27.95 -4.24 -6.19
CA VAL A 594 26.68 -3.97 -5.51
C VAL A 594 26.25 -5.19 -4.71
N ASN A 595 25.81 -4.95 -3.47
CA ASN A 595 25.36 -6.00 -2.55
C ASN A 595 23.96 -6.54 -2.91
N GLY A 596 23.40 -7.41 -2.07
CA GLY A 596 22.08 -8.01 -2.30
C GLY A 596 20.88 -7.05 -2.26
N SER A 597 21.03 -5.83 -1.74
CA SER A 597 20.03 -4.76 -1.87
C SER A 597 20.33 -3.81 -3.03
N GLY A 598 21.28 -4.13 -3.91
CA GLY A 598 21.74 -3.28 -5.01
C GLY A 598 22.59 -2.08 -4.59
N ALA A 599 22.94 -1.96 -3.31
CA ALA A 599 23.71 -0.84 -2.79
C ALA A 599 25.20 -0.99 -3.12
N LEU A 600 25.79 0.07 -3.66
CA LEU A 600 27.21 0.15 -3.99
C LEU A 600 28.08 0.00 -2.73
N ALA A 601 29.02 -0.94 -2.77
CA ALA A 601 30.05 -1.05 -1.75
C ALA A 601 31.09 0.08 -1.92
N VAL A 602 31.32 0.87 -0.87
CA VAL A 602 32.30 1.96 -0.83
C VAL A 602 33.19 1.85 0.41
N ASN A 603 34.46 2.24 0.30
CA ASN A 603 35.46 2.23 1.39
C ASN A 603 35.56 0.90 2.17
N THR A 604 35.39 -0.23 1.49
CA THR A 604 35.29 -1.56 2.12
C THR A 604 36.08 -2.61 1.34
N THR A 605 36.03 -3.86 1.78
CA THR A 605 36.62 -5.02 1.09
C THR A 605 35.53 -6.04 0.77
N VAL A 606 35.49 -6.52 -0.47
CA VAL A 606 34.53 -7.51 -0.97
C VAL A 606 35.34 -8.62 -1.65
N ASP A 607 35.13 -9.87 -1.27
CA ASP A 607 35.83 -11.04 -1.84
C ASP A 607 37.38 -10.94 -1.85
N SER A 608 37.96 -10.28 -0.84
CA SER A 608 39.39 -9.91 -0.72
C SER A 608 39.86 -8.75 -1.61
N TYR A 609 38.97 -8.13 -2.39
CA TYR A 609 39.24 -6.96 -3.22
C TYR A 609 38.80 -5.67 -2.53
N ARG A 610 39.65 -4.65 -2.50
CA ARG A 610 39.34 -3.37 -1.86
C ARG A 610 38.62 -2.42 -2.83
N VAL A 611 37.60 -1.72 -2.35
CA VAL A 611 36.90 -0.65 -3.09
C VAL A 611 37.10 0.71 -2.42
N ASN A 612 37.30 1.75 -3.21
CA ASN A 612 37.57 3.12 -2.72
C ASN A 612 36.27 3.87 -2.36
N ALA A 613 36.37 5.18 -2.09
CA ALA A 613 35.23 6.02 -1.73
C ALA A 613 34.18 6.19 -2.84
N ASN A 614 34.56 5.99 -4.09
CA ASN A 614 33.67 5.98 -5.26
C ASN A 614 33.12 4.57 -5.56
N GLY A 615 33.45 3.57 -4.74
CA GLY A 615 33.11 2.16 -4.95
C GLY A 615 33.91 1.48 -6.06
N GLU A 616 34.96 2.13 -6.56
CA GLU A 616 35.83 1.60 -7.60
C GLU A 616 36.81 0.60 -6.97
N TRP A 617 36.96 -0.56 -7.59
CA TRP A 617 38.00 -1.51 -7.24
C TRP A 617 39.39 -0.87 -7.35
N VAL A 618 40.21 -1.09 -6.33
CA VAL A 618 41.62 -0.72 -6.29
C VAL A 618 42.47 -1.94 -5.92
N ASN A 619 43.58 -2.09 -6.64
CA ASN A 619 44.57 -3.16 -6.47
C ASN A 619 45.62 -2.79 -5.40
#